data_AF-A0A1Y2PAT2-F1
#
_entry.id   AF-A0A1Y2PAT2-F1
#
_cell.length_a   1.000
_cell.length_b   1.000
_cell.length_c   1.000
_cell.angle_alpha   90.00
_cell.angle_beta   90.00
_cell.angle_gamma   90.00
#
_symmetry.space_group_name_H-M   'P 1'
#
loop_
_entity.id
_entity.type
_entity.pdbx_description
1 polymer ?
#
loop_
_entity_poly.entity_id
_entity_poly.type
_entity_poly.pdbx_seq_one_letter_code
_entity_poly.pdbx_strand_id
1 'polypeptide(L)'
;CDTVTSVVEVTGAPIIATDDLTPINLSNVNGFTGGVAGDLTVNDTLNGILVNDSDIIINVVDDGGLIGVTIDAEGNLIVPANTQEGVYVIQYQICEVLNPGNCDTAEAIVIVEPDNDGDGIVDALDLDDDNDGILDVDEGDGSVDTDGDGIPDSLDSDSDNDGVPDVIEGNDDNGDGIPDVLPSGNDTDGDGIDDSYDPDNGGDPVDIPDSDGDGIPDYQDTDDDNDGIDTMDEGPGDGDPTTNDALDTNGNGIPDYLDSDTNPCGTPYNILTPDGDGDNDVFYISCIDSLEYQNNSVEIFNRWGNTVYKASGYNNEDVAFRGISNGRANINVDEKLPSGTYYYVIDLGDGSKPKVGWLYINR
;
A
#
# COMPACT_ATOMS: atom_id res chain seq x y z
N CYS A 1 -11.60 -30.08 83.34
CA CYS A 1 -10.86 -30.48 82.13
C CYS A 1 -10.65 -29.23 81.32
N ASP A 2 -9.42 -29.00 80.88
CA ASP A 2 -9.13 -27.93 79.92
C ASP A 2 -9.02 -28.57 78.54
N THR A 3 -9.52 -27.89 77.52
CA THR A 3 -9.50 -28.40 76.15
C THR A 3 -8.50 -27.58 75.37
N VAL A 4 -7.47 -28.24 74.84
CA VAL A 4 -6.52 -27.65 73.90
C VAL A 4 -7.02 -27.92 72.48
N THR A 5 -7.16 -26.86 71.71
CA THR A 5 -7.34 -26.95 70.25
C THR A 5 -5.98 -26.85 69.60
N SER A 6 -5.53 -27.92 68.96
CA SER A 6 -4.34 -27.90 68.10
C SER A 6 -4.80 -27.63 66.68
N VAL A 7 -4.32 -26.54 66.08
CA VAL A 7 -4.52 -26.27 64.66
C VAL A 7 -3.37 -26.93 63.90
N VAL A 8 -3.69 -27.78 62.92
CA VAL A 8 -2.73 -28.29 61.94
C VAL A 8 -3.07 -27.55 60.65
N GLU A 9 -2.17 -26.66 60.21
CA GLU A 9 -2.27 -26.08 58.88
C GLU A 9 -1.80 -27.14 57.89
N VAL A 10 -2.73 -27.60 57.05
CA VAL A 10 -2.41 -28.40 55.87
C VAL A 10 -2.31 -27.40 54.74
N THR A 11 -1.09 -26.98 54.40
CA THR A 11 -0.85 -26.24 53.16
C THR A 11 -1.02 -27.20 51.99
N GLY A 12 -1.64 -26.74 50.90
CA GLY A 12 -1.71 -27.49 49.65
C GLY A 12 -0.30 -27.85 49.16
N ALA A 13 -0.20 -28.92 48.37
CA ALA A 13 1.07 -29.23 47.69
C ALA A 13 1.38 -28.10 46.70
N PRO A 14 2.61 -27.59 46.62
CA PRO A 14 2.90 -26.40 45.84
C PRO A 14 2.66 -26.64 44.36
N ILE A 15 2.03 -25.67 43.71
CA ILE A 15 2.23 -25.42 42.29
C ILE A 15 3.64 -24.80 42.12
N ILE A 16 4.37 -25.25 41.11
CA ILE A 16 5.68 -24.72 40.75
C ILE A 16 5.58 -24.35 39.27
N ALA A 17 5.56 -23.05 39.00
CA ALA A 17 5.67 -22.51 37.65
C ALA A 17 7.16 -22.31 37.34
N THR A 18 7.62 -22.79 36.19
CA THR A 18 9.02 -22.80 35.78
C THR A 18 9.20 -21.89 34.58
N ASP A 19 10.12 -20.92 34.69
CA ASP A 19 10.32 -19.95 33.61
C ASP A 19 10.69 -20.60 32.26
N ASP A 20 10.04 -20.13 31.19
CA ASP A 20 10.22 -20.52 29.79
C ASP A 20 11.12 -19.52 29.06
N LEU A 21 12.35 -19.39 29.55
CA LEU A 21 13.33 -18.41 29.04
C LEU A 21 14.15 -18.93 27.85
N THR A 22 13.81 -20.09 27.29
CA THR A 22 14.56 -20.67 26.18
C THR A 22 13.63 -21.10 25.05
N PRO A 23 14.06 -20.95 23.78
CA PRO A 23 13.27 -21.35 22.60
C PRO A 23 13.01 -22.86 22.47
N ILE A 24 13.33 -23.66 23.49
CA ILE A 24 13.06 -25.11 23.50
C ILE A 24 11.57 -25.38 23.72
N ASN A 25 10.88 -24.50 24.45
CA ASN A 25 9.46 -24.65 24.78
C ASN A 25 8.56 -23.73 23.96
N LEU A 26 9.10 -22.64 23.42
CA LEU A 26 8.40 -21.67 22.60
C LEU A 26 9.13 -21.48 21.27
N SER A 27 8.37 -21.45 20.19
CA SER A 27 8.82 -21.14 18.83
C SER A 27 8.77 -19.63 18.61
N ASN A 28 9.61 -19.15 17.69
CA ASN A 28 9.45 -17.80 17.16
C ASN A 28 8.11 -17.69 16.42
N VAL A 29 7.58 -16.47 16.35
CA VAL A 29 6.30 -16.21 15.70
C VAL A 29 6.47 -15.07 14.71
N ASN A 30 6.03 -15.28 13.47
CA ASN A 30 5.91 -14.24 12.46
C ASN A 30 4.98 -13.11 12.97
N GLY A 31 5.44 -11.87 12.92
CA GLY A 31 4.78 -10.70 13.47
C GLY A 31 3.54 -10.27 12.69
N PHE A 32 3.59 -10.36 11.36
CA PHE A 32 2.47 -9.98 10.49
C PHE A 32 1.29 -10.93 10.66
N THR A 33 1.51 -12.23 10.50
CA THR A 33 0.48 -13.27 10.62
C THR A 33 0.11 -13.58 12.07
N GLY A 34 1.05 -13.45 13.01
CA GLY A 34 0.89 -13.91 14.39
C GLY A 34 0.83 -15.43 14.48
N GLY A 35 0.43 -15.97 15.64
CA GLY A 35 0.32 -17.43 15.78
C GLY A 35 0.50 -17.97 17.19
N VAL A 36 0.85 -19.25 17.26
CA VAL A 36 1.04 -19.99 18.50
C VAL A 36 2.53 -20.12 18.80
N ALA A 37 3.00 -19.47 19.86
CA ALA A 37 4.39 -19.59 20.29
C ALA A 37 4.66 -20.99 20.89
N GLY A 38 3.74 -21.52 21.69
CA GLY A 38 3.86 -22.86 22.28
C GLY A 38 3.19 -22.98 23.63
N ASP A 39 3.24 -24.17 24.22
CA ASP A 39 2.59 -24.52 25.48
C ASP A 39 3.49 -24.17 26.69
N LEU A 40 3.02 -23.27 27.55
CA LEU A 40 3.72 -22.79 28.74
C LEU A 40 3.69 -23.79 29.91
N THR A 41 2.84 -24.83 29.86
CA THR A 41 2.60 -25.69 31.03
C THR A 41 3.40 -26.99 31.00
N VAL A 42 4.17 -27.24 29.92
CA VAL A 42 4.89 -28.49 29.63
C VAL A 42 5.90 -28.88 30.71
N ASN A 43 6.50 -27.90 31.38
CA ASN A 43 7.53 -28.06 32.41
C ASN A 43 7.02 -27.81 33.84
N ASP A 44 5.77 -27.41 34.00
CA ASP A 44 5.19 -26.98 35.26
C ASP A 44 4.67 -28.16 36.08
N THR A 45 4.74 -28.04 37.42
CA THR A 45 4.33 -29.15 38.29
C THR A 45 3.37 -28.75 39.39
N LEU A 46 2.36 -29.61 39.61
CA LEU A 46 1.50 -29.62 40.79
C LEU A 46 1.84 -30.86 41.62
N ASN A 47 2.30 -30.65 42.86
CA ASN A 47 2.74 -31.75 43.74
C ASN A 47 3.88 -32.60 43.13
N GLY A 48 4.76 -31.96 42.34
CA GLY A 48 5.90 -32.59 41.68
C GLY A 48 5.54 -33.52 40.51
N ILE A 49 4.29 -33.47 40.04
CA ILE A 49 3.82 -34.13 38.81
C ILE A 49 3.48 -33.02 37.81
N LEU A 50 3.72 -33.25 36.51
CA LEU A 50 3.33 -32.31 35.47
C LEU A 50 1.86 -31.90 35.63
N VAL A 51 1.60 -30.62 35.44
CA VAL A 51 0.26 -30.08 35.50
C VAL A 51 -0.61 -30.66 34.40
N ASN A 52 -1.91 -30.65 34.64
CA ASN A 52 -2.92 -30.86 33.62
C ASN A 52 -3.72 -29.57 33.53
N ASP A 53 -3.96 -29.05 32.33
CA ASP A 53 -4.58 -27.74 32.17
C ASP A 53 -5.98 -27.65 32.78
N SER A 54 -6.68 -28.79 32.90
CA SER A 54 -7.99 -28.85 33.56
C SER A 54 -7.95 -28.71 35.09
N ASP A 55 -6.78 -28.89 35.71
CA ASP A 55 -6.56 -28.76 37.16
C ASP A 55 -6.04 -27.37 37.54
N ILE A 56 -5.72 -26.52 36.56
CA ILE A 56 -5.14 -25.19 36.77
C ILE A 56 -5.95 -24.08 36.09
N ILE A 57 -5.65 -22.85 36.48
CA ILE A 57 -6.05 -21.63 35.78
C ILE A 57 -4.75 -20.89 35.49
N ILE A 58 -4.50 -20.59 34.22
CA ILE A 58 -3.35 -19.82 33.77
C ILE A 58 -3.83 -18.46 33.24
N ASN A 59 -3.11 -17.38 33.56
CA ASN A 59 -3.39 -16.04 33.02
C ASN A 59 -2.09 -15.27 32.82
N VAL A 60 -2.08 -14.40 31.81
CA VAL A 60 -1.08 -13.35 31.66
C VAL A 60 -1.25 -12.32 32.79
N VAL A 61 -0.16 -12.02 33.48
CA VAL A 61 -0.07 -11.02 34.56
C VAL A 61 0.54 -9.72 34.05
N ASP A 62 1.56 -9.84 33.21
CA ASP A 62 2.25 -8.75 32.52
C ASP A 62 2.52 -9.21 31.09
N ASP A 63 2.08 -8.43 30.11
CA ASP A 63 2.27 -8.74 28.68
C ASP A 63 3.66 -8.33 28.18
N GLY A 64 4.48 -7.66 29.00
CA GLY A 64 5.83 -7.25 28.59
C GLY A 64 5.84 -6.29 27.40
N GLY A 65 4.70 -5.65 27.08
CA GLY A 65 4.52 -4.83 25.89
C GLY A 65 3.96 -5.58 24.67
N LEU A 66 3.78 -6.90 24.74
CA LEU A 66 3.18 -7.72 23.68
C LEU A 66 1.65 -7.58 23.69
N ILE A 67 1.15 -6.44 23.22
CA ILE A 67 -0.25 -6.06 23.36
C ILE A 67 -1.18 -7.09 22.69
N GLY A 68 -2.12 -7.63 23.47
CA GLY A 68 -3.12 -8.58 22.97
C GLY A 68 -2.71 -10.05 23.03
N VAL A 69 -1.52 -10.36 23.58
CA VAL A 69 -1.12 -11.74 23.86
C VAL A 69 -2.13 -12.44 24.79
N THR A 70 -2.44 -13.69 24.50
CA THR A 70 -3.35 -14.51 25.31
C THR A 70 -2.81 -15.91 25.55
N ILE A 71 -3.37 -16.62 26.53
CA ILE A 71 -3.09 -18.03 26.76
C ILE A 71 -4.41 -18.79 26.59
N ASP A 72 -4.42 -19.84 25.77
CA ASP A 72 -5.61 -20.64 25.52
C ASP A 72 -5.90 -21.66 26.64
N ALA A 73 -6.93 -22.49 26.46
CA ALA A 73 -7.33 -23.47 27.48
C ALA A 73 -6.39 -24.66 27.58
N GLU A 74 -5.53 -24.84 26.58
CA GLU A 74 -4.52 -25.88 26.47
C GLU A 74 -3.12 -25.39 26.89
N GLY A 75 -3.02 -24.18 27.46
CA GLY A 75 -1.76 -23.63 27.94
C GLY A 75 -0.91 -22.96 26.86
N ASN A 76 -1.39 -22.91 25.61
CA ASN A 76 -0.62 -22.31 24.52
C ASN A 76 -0.66 -20.79 24.58
N LEU A 77 0.51 -20.18 24.41
CA LEU A 77 0.67 -18.76 24.25
C LEU A 77 0.39 -18.34 22.80
N ILE A 78 -0.54 -17.40 22.64
CA ILE A 78 -1.04 -16.92 21.36
C ILE A 78 -0.62 -15.47 21.15
N VAL A 79 0.14 -15.22 20.10
CA VAL A 79 0.58 -13.90 19.64
C VAL A 79 -0.41 -13.40 18.57
N PRO A 80 -0.94 -12.18 18.68
CA PRO A 80 -1.84 -11.63 17.66
C PRO A 80 -1.10 -11.28 16.37
N ALA A 81 -1.84 -11.23 15.25
CA ALA A 81 -1.35 -10.68 13.99
C ALA A 81 -0.99 -9.18 14.12
N ASN A 82 -0.15 -8.67 13.22
CA ASN A 82 0.37 -7.30 13.20
C ASN A 82 1.05 -6.91 14.53
N THR A 83 1.79 -7.86 15.10
CA THR A 83 2.62 -7.63 16.27
C THR A 83 3.98 -7.13 15.81
N GLN A 84 4.42 -6.00 16.38
CA GLN A 84 5.77 -5.50 16.13
C GLN A 84 6.81 -6.57 16.44
N GLU A 85 7.77 -6.75 15.55
CA GLU A 85 8.94 -7.57 15.78
C GLU A 85 9.68 -7.22 17.09
N GLY A 86 10.36 -8.22 17.65
CA GLY A 86 11.21 -8.04 18.82
C GLY A 86 11.10 -9.15 19.85
N VAL A 87 11.84 -8.95 20.95
CA VAL A 87 11.92 -9.92 22.05
C VAL A 87 11.09 -9.44 23.23
N TYR A 88 10.10 -10.23 23.58
CA TYR A 88 9.15 -9.93 24.65
C TYR A 88 9.37 -10.87 25.84
N VAL A 89 9.31 -10.31 27.05
CA VAL A 89 9.34 -11.07 28.29
C VAL A 89 7.99 -10.92 28.97
N ILE A 90 7.16 -11.96 28.87
CA ILE A 90 5.85 -11.98 29.49
C ILE A 90 5.93 -12.59 30.89
N GLN A 91 5.06 -12.17 31.80
CA GLN A 91 4.86 -12.83 33.08
C GLN A 91 3.48 -13.46 33.13
N TYR A 92 3.42 -14.74 33.48
CA TYR A 92 2.18 -15.48 33.66
C TYR A 92 2.05 -16.02 35.09
N GLN A 93 0.83 -16.37 35.47
CA GLN A 93 0.51 -16.98 36.76
C GLN A 93 -0.32 -18.24 36.55
N ILE A 94 0.07 -19.30 37.25
CA ILE A 94 -0.69 -20.54 37.36
C ILE A 94 -1.26 -20.65 38.77
N CYS A 95 -2.55 -20.94 38.87
CA CYS A 95 -3.25 -21.22 40.11
C CYS A 95 -3.96 -22.58 40.05
N GLU A 96 -3.94 -23.34 41.15
CA GLU A 96 -4.70 -24.58 41.26
C GLU A 96 -6.22 -24.30 41.32
N VAL A 97 -7.03 -25.01 40.50
CA VAL A 97 -8.50 -24.86 40.48
C VAL A 97 -9.12 -25.23 41.83
N LEU A 98 -8.67 -26.32 42.45
CA LEU A 98 -9.23 -26.81 43.71
C LEU A 98 -8.83 -25.97 44.92
N ASN A 99 -7.69 -25.27 44.85
CA ASN A 99 -7.19 -24.39 45.90
C ASN A 99 -6.68 -23.06 45.29
N PRO A 100 -7.55 -22.09 44.99
CA PRO A 100 -7.18 -20.87 44.27
C PRO A 100 -6.16 -19.94 44.95
N GLY A 101 -5.73 -20.25 46.18
CA GLY A 101 -4.62 -19.56 46.85
C GLY A 101 -3.25 -20.23 46.65
N ASN A 102 -3.22 -21.40 46.01
CA ASN A 102 -2.00 -22.10 45.61
C ASN A 102 -1.65 -21.66 44.19
N CYS A 103 -0.87 -20.59 44.10
CA CYS A 103 -0.46 -19.99 42.83
C CYS A 103 1.05 -19.76 42.82
N ASP A 104 1.62 -19.76 41.62
CA ASP A 104 3.01 -19.40 41.37
C ASP A 104 3.10 -18.62 40.04
N THR A 105 4.15 -17.82 39.89
CA THR A 105 4.39 -16.97 38.71
C THR A 105 5.67 -17.38 38.02
N ALA A 106 5.67 -17.29 36.69
CA ALA A 106 6.84 -17.56 35.87
C ALA A 106 6.93 -16.56 34.70
N GLU A 107 8.11 -16.46 34.11
CA GLU A 107 8.40 -15.64 32.94
C GLU A 107 8.54 -16.50 31.68
N ALA A 108 8.12 -15.96 30.54
CA ALA A 108 8.34 -16.60 29.24
C ALA A 108 8.91 -15.60 28.23
N ILE A 109 9.88 -16.06 27.43
CA ILE A 109 10.47 -15.25 26.36
C ILE A 109 9.85 -15.65 25.03
N VAL A 110 9.30 -14.67 24.31
CA VAL A 110 8.80 -14.82 22.95
C VAL A 110 9.62 -13.95 22.02
N ILE A 111 10.00 -14.51 20.88
CA ILE A 111 10.63 -13.77 19.79
C ILE A 111 9.60 -13.64 18.69
N VAL A 112 9.31 -12.40 18.32
CA VAL A 112 8.48 -12.06 17.16
C VAL A 112 9.43 -11.65 16.04
N GLU A 113 9.34 -12.32 14.91
CA GLU A 113 10.14 -12.07 13.71
C GLU A 113 9.36 -11.13 12.77
N PRO A 114 10.04 -10.24 12.04
CA PRO A 114 9.39 -9.43 11.02
C PRO A 114 8.96 -10.28 9.80
N ASP A 115 8.09 -9.68 9.00
CA ASP A 115 7.45 -10.15 7.77
C ASP A 115 6.95 -8.86 7.10
N ASN A 116 7.84 -8.20 6.36
CA ASN A 116 7.70 -6.79 5.95
C ASN A 116 6.61 -6.60 4.88
N ASP A 117 6.55 -7.49 3.90
CA ASP A 117 5.55 -7.54 2.84
C ASP A 117 4.23 -8.25 3.24
N GLY A 118 4.28 -9.11 4.26
CA GLY A 118 3.14 -9.84 4.79
C GLY A 118 2.73 -11.08 3.99
N ASP A 119 3.64 -11.69 3.24
CA ASP A 119 3.35 -12.88 2.42
C ASP A 119 3.26 -14.18 3.26
N GLY A 120 3.77 -14.13 4.50
CA GLY A 120 3.76 -15.22 5.47
C GLY A 120 5.07 -16.00 5.60
N ILE A 121 6.09 -15.62 4.83
CA ILE A 121 7.50 -15.94 5.08
C ILE A 121 8.00 -14.87 6.09
N VAL A 122 9.21 -15.01 6.61
CA VAL A 122 9.76 -14.04 7.57
C VAL A 122 11.04 -13.53 6.97
N ASP A 123 11.36 -12.25 7.17
CA ASP A 123 12.45 -11.60 6.43
C ASP A 123 13.77 -12.42 6.47
N ALA A 124 14.06 -13.04 7.61
CA ALA A 124 15.25 -13.87 7.77
C ALA A 124 15.32 -15.15 6.89
N LEU A 125 14.23 -15.50 6.20
CA LEU A 125 14.05 -16.65 5.32
C LEU A 125 13.48 -16.27 3.95
N ASP A 126 13.09 -15.02 3.77
CA ASP A 126 12.63 -14.48 2.50
C ASP A 126 13.81 -14.28 1.54
N LEU A 127 13.50 -14.09 0.27
CA LEU A 127 14.47 -13.71 -0.76
C LEU A 127 14.21 -12.32 -1.35
N ASP A 128 13.03 -11.77 -1.06
CA ASP A 128 12.51 -10.48 -1.52
C ASP A 128 11.58 -9.94 -0.40
N ASP A 129 12.18 -9.32 0.61
CA ASP A 129 11.52 -8.97 1.88
C ASP A 129 10.38 -7.94 1.71
N ASP A 130 10.35 -7.16 0.63
CA ASP A 130 9.33 -6.15 0.35
C ASP A 130 8.45 -6.43 -0.89
N ASN A 131 8.78 -7.49 -1.63
CA ASN A 131 8.03 -8.09 -2.72
C ASN A 131 7.83 -7.16 -3.93
N ASP A 132 8.85 -6.34 -4.20
CA ASP A 132 8.91 -5.42 -5.32
C ASP A 132 9.43 -6.08 -6.62
N GLY A 133 9.99 -7.30 -6.50
CA GLY A 133 10.53 -8.11 -7.59
C GLY A 133 12.05 -8.02 -7.76
N ILE A 134 12.72 -7.23 -6.93
CA ILE A 134 14.18 -7.15 -6.79
C ILE A 134 14.57 -8.02 -5.60
N LEU A 135 15.67 -8.79 -5.71
CA LEU A 135 16.07 -9.68 -4.63
C LEU A 135 16.89 -8.93 -3.59
N ASP A 136 16.75 -9.29 -2.30
CA ASP A 136 17.50 -8.66 -1.21
C ASP A 136 19.01 -8.68 -1.47
N VAL A 137 19.51 -9.72 -2.14
CA VAL A 137 20.94 -9.90 -2.45
C VAL A 137 21.45 -8.86 -3.44
N ASP A 138 20.60 -8.37 -4.32
CA ASP A 138 20.92 -7.37 -5.33
C ASP A 138 20.81 -5.96 -4.75
N GLU A 139 19.90 -5.74 -3.79
CA GLU A 139 19.74 -4.47 -3.06
C GLU A 139 20.78 -4.28 -1.95
N GLY A 140 21.31 -5.39 -1.40
CA GLY A 140 22.46 -5.37 -0.50
C GLY A 140 22.30 -6.03 0.86
N ASP A 141 21.33 -6.93 1.02
CA ASP A 141 21.11 -7.86 2.14
C ASP A 141 21.17 -7.14 3.49
N GLY A 142 20.30 -6.13 3.64
CA GLY A 142 20.13 -5.31 4.84
C GLY A 142 21.33 -4.42 5.22
N SER A 143 22.28 -4.20 4.30
CA SER A 143 23.51 -3.43 4.59
C SER A 143 23.66 -2.13 3.80
N VAL A 144 22.86 -1.96 2.76
CA VAL A 144 22.72 -0.74 1.96
C VAL A 144 21.50 0.03 2.49
N ASP A 145 21.60 1.35 2.40
CA ASP A 145 20.65 2.36 2.89
C ASP A 145 21.00 3.59 2.05
N THR A 146 20.49 3.59 0.82
CA THR A 146 20.94 4.47 -0.27
C THR A 146 20.63 5.93 0.03
N ASP A 147 19.44 6.21 0.52
CA ASP A 147 19.01 7.57 0.88
C ASP A 147 19.42 8.00 2.31
N GLY A 148 19.72 7.05 3.20
CA GLY A 148 20.15 7.30 4.58
C GLY A 148 19.02 7.57 5.57
N ASP A 149 17.78 7.14 5.31
CA ASP A 149 16.64 7.31 6.23
C ASP A 149 16.66 6.31 7.41
N GLY A 150 17.42 5.22 7.26
CA GLY A 150 17.65 4.17 8.25
C GLY A 150 16.79 2.92 8.06
N ILE A 151 16.02 2.82 6.97
CA ILE A 151 15.44 1.61 6.41
C ILE A 151 16.46 1.08 5.38
N PRO A 152 16.88 -0.19 5.46
CA PRO A 152 17.72 -0.77 4.41
C PRO A 152 16.96 -0.88 3.09
N ASP A 153 17.65 -0.76 1.95
CA ASP A 153 17.07 -0.84 0.60
C ASP A 153 16.14 -2.06 0.44
N SER A 154 16.57 -3.26 0.87
CA SER A 154 15.73 -4.48 0.83
C SER A 154 14.45 -4.45 1.68
N LEU A 155 14.14 -3.35 2.37
CA LEU A 155 12.91 -3.14 3.13
C LEU A 155 12.25 -1.80 2.79
N ASP A 156 12.85 -1.02 1.88
CA ASP A 156 12.41 0.31 1.48
C ASP A 156 11.82 0.27 0.08
N SER A 157 10.62 0.81 -0.09
CA SER A 157 9.88 0.75 -1.36
C SER A 157 10.29 1.81 -2.39
N ASP A 158 11.27 2.64 -2.03
CA ASP A 158 11.78 3.83 -2.74
C ASP A 158 13.20 4.09 -2.20
N SER A 159 14.15 3.22 -2.55
CA SER A 159 15.47 3.05 -1.91
C SER A 159 16.33 4.31 -1.93
N ASP A 160 16.17 5.16 -2.94
CA ASP A 160 16.92 6.41 -3.07
C ASP A 160 16.09 7.68 -2.77
N ASN A 161 14.78 7.50 -2.52
CA ASN A 161 13.80 8.53 -2.18
C ASN A 161 13.70 9.65 -3.23
N ASP A 162 13.87 9.31 -4.51
CA ASP A 162 13.63 10.21 -5.63
C ASP A 162 12.13 10.30 -6.03
N GLY A 163 11.28 9.46 -5.43
CA GLY A 163 9.83 9.51 -5.63
C GLY A 163 9.31 8.68 -6.80
N VAL A 164 10.17 7.89 -7.44
CA VAL A 164 9.79 6.71 -8.20
C VAL A 164 9.96 5.46 -7.31
N PRO A 165 8.98 4.55 -7.25
CA PRO A 165 9.13 3.33 -6.47
C PRO A 165 10.01 2.28 -7.16
N ASP A 166 10.78 1.53 -6.39
CA ASP A 166 11.70 0.47 -6.83
C ASP A 166 11.02 -0.60 -7.71
N VAL A 167 9.78 -0.99 -7.38
CA VAL A 167 8.96 -1.90 -8.21
C VAL A 167 8.79 -1.41 -9.65
N ILE A 168 8.91 -0.11 -9.92
CA ILE A 168 8.86 0.48 -11.26
C ILE A 168 10.25 0.48 -11.88
N GLU A 169 11.24 1.06 -11.21
CA GLU A 169 12.60 1.22 -11.75
C GLU A 169 13.29 -0.12 -11.98
N GLY A 170 13.09 -1.09 -11.09
CA GLY A 170 13.60 -2.44 -11.23
C GLY A 170 12.93 -3.26 -12.34
N ASN A 171 11.75 -2.83 -12.83
CA ASN A 171 10.91 -3.65 -13.71
C ASN A 171 10.40 -2.94 -14.99
N ASP A 172 10.84 -1.73 -15.32
CA ASP A 172 10.44 -0.99 -16.53
C ASP A 172 11.54 -1.00 -17.60
N ASP A 173 11.83 -2.18 -18.17
CA ASP A 173 12.78 -2.36 -19.27
C ASP A 173 12.52 -1.44 -20.49
N ASN A 174 11.28 -0.98 -20.64
CA ASN A 174 10.80 -0.28 -21.81
C ASN A 174 10.77 1.25 -21.65
N GLY A 175 10.91 1.73 -20.40
CA GLY A 175 10.96 3.14 -20.02
C GLY A 175 9.67 3.87 -20.38
N ASP A 176 8.51 3.24 -20.16
CA ASP A 176 7.20 3.89 -20.34
C ASP A 176 6.52 4.31 -19.03
N GLY A 177 7.23 4.22 -17.91
CA GLY A 177 6.80 4.52 -16.55
C GLY A 177 5.82 3.48 -16.01
N ILE A 178 5.79 2.28 -16.58
CA ILE A 178 4.90 1.20 -16.15
C ILE A 178 5.75 -0.06 -16.02
N PRO A 179 5.79 -0.71 -14.85
CA PRO A 179 6.53 -1.95 -14.71
C PRO A 179 5.95 -3.01 -15.66
N ASP A 180 6.84 -3.68 -16.39
CA ASP A 180 6.49 -4.70 -17.37
C ASP A 180 5.90 -5.96 -16.71
N VAL A 181 6.23 -6.17 -15.43
CA VAL A 181 5.77 -7.27 -14.57
C VAL A 181 5.13 -6.69 -13.31
N LEU A 182 4.06 -7.33 -12.83
CA LEU A 182 3.39 -6.97 -11.58
C LEU A 182 3.17 -8.26 -10.78
N PRO A 183 3.19 -8.18 -9.43
CA PRO A 183 3.05 -9.34 -8.58
C PRO A 183 1.68 -9.99 -8.80
N SER A 184 1.68 -11.32 -8.90
CA SER A 184 0.50 -12.14 -9.11
C SER A 184 -0.21 -12.52 -7.79
N GLY A 185 0.47 -12.33 -6.66
CA GLY A 185 0.11 -12.80 -5.32
C GLY A 185 0.20 -14.32 -5.17
N ASN A 186 1.04 -14.99 -5.96
CA ASN A 186 1.25 -16.44 -5.88
C ASN A 186 2.74 -16.73 -5.80
N ASP A 187 3.11 -17.59 -4.87
CA ASP A 187 4.44 -18.19 -4.79
C ASP A 187 4.24 -19.72 -4.78
N THR A 188 4.70 -20.39 -5.83
CA THR A 188 4.47 -21.82 -6.05
C THR A 188 5.38 -22.71 -5.21
N ASP A 189 6.60 -22.28 -4.86
CA ASP A 189 7.58 -23.06 -4.11
C ASP A 189 7.89 -22.58 -2.69
N GLY A 190 7.34 -21.44 -2.29
CA GLY A 190 7.33 -20.97 -0.91
C GLY A 190 8.68 -20.41 -0.49
N ASP A 191 9.37 -19.71 -1.38
CA ASP A 191 10.68 -19.12 -1.13
C ASP A 191 10.70 -17.59 -1.08
N GLY A 192 9.54 -16.93 -1.21
CA GLY A 192 9.39 -15.48 -1.02
C GLY A 192 9.09 -14.70 -2.29
N ILE A 193 9.54 -15.23 -3.42
CA ILE A 193 9.47 -14.51 -4.70
C ILE A 193 8.15 -14.82 -5.40
N ASP A 194 7.42 -13.79 -5.82
CA ASP A 194 6.18 -13.99 -6.59
C ASP A 194 6.46 -14.70 -7.93
N ASP A 195 5.59 -15.65 -8.31
CA ASP A 195 5.62 -16.43 -9.56
C ASP A 195 5.74 -15.56 -10.84
N SER A 196 5.37 -14.27 -10.77
CA SER A 196 5.54 -13.32 -11.87
C SER A 196 6.99 -12.88 -12.08
N TYR A 197 7.76 -12.79 -11.00
CA TYR A 197 9.19 -12.49 -10.96
C TYR A 197 10.04 -13.77 -10.99
N ASP A 198 9.49 -14.90 -10.53
CA ASP A 198 10.13 -16.22 -10.57
C ASP A 198 9.46 -17.22 -11.57
N PRO A 199 9.76 -17.12 -12.87
CA PRO A 199 9.22 -18.05 -13.86
C PRO A 199 9.85 -19.46 -13.79
N ASP A 200 10.94 -19.67 -13.04
CA ASP A 200 11.66 -20.95 -12.98
C ASP A 200 11.63 -21.67 -11.62
N ASN A 201 11.04 -21.03 -10.60
CA ASN A 201 10.89 -21.50 -9.23
C ASN A 201 12.27 -21.86 -8.64
N GLY A 202 13.16 -20.87 -8.69
CA GLY A 202 14.57 -21.01 -8.38
C GLY A 202 15.29 -19.70 -8.02
N GLY A 203 14.59 -18.56 -8.05
CA GLY A 203 15.14 -17.24 -7.69
C GLY A 203 16.27 -16.76 -8.61
N ASP A 204 16.16 -16.95 -9.92
CA ASP A 204 17.14 -16.42 -10.88
C ASP A 204 16.84 -14.92 -11.13
N PRO A 205 17.80 -14.01 -10.92
CA PRO A 205 17.56 -12.56 -10.96
C PRO A 205 17.14 -12.07 -12.36
N VAL A 206 16.27 -11.07 -12.35
CA VAL A 206 15.88 -10.30 -13.55
C VAL A 206 17.06 -9.41 -13.97
N ASP A 207 17.16 -9.07 -15.26
CA ASP A 207 18.12 -8.04 -15.67
C ASP A 207 17.65 -6.71 -15.03
N ILE A 208 18.46 -6.13 -14.15
CA ILE A 208 18.17 -4.89 -13.44
C ILE A 208 18.53 -3.68 -14.34
N PRO A 209 17.63 -2.70 -14.52
CA PRO A 209 17.92 -1.46 -15.24
C PRO A 209 19.10 -0.63 -14.66
N ASP A 210 19.81 0.05 -15.55
CA ASP A 210 20.98 0.93 -15.32
C ASP A 210 21.07 1.85 -16.56
N SER A 211 20.30 2.93 -16.50
CA SER A 211 19.90 3.77 -17.63
C SER A 211 21.07 4.54 -18.24
N ASP A 212 21.96 5.07 -17.42
CA ASP A 212 23.16 5.79 -17.86
C ASP A 212 24.41 4.90 -18.00
N GLY A 213 24.40 3.70 -17.41
CA GLY A 213 25.49 2.74 -17.45
C GLY A 213 26.67 3.07 -16.53
N ASP A 214 26.45 3.81 -15.45
CA ASP A 214 27.49 4.14 -14.47
C ASP A 214 27.76 2.99 -13.47
N GLY A 215 26.82 2.04 -13.40
CA GLY A 215 26.88 0.83 -12.60
C GLY A 215 26.20 0.93 -11.22
N ILE A 216 25.43 1.99 -10.97
CA ILE A 216 24.38 2.06 -9.96
C ILE A 216 23.06 1.73 -10.67
N PRO A 217 22.27 0.78 -10.15
CA PRO A 217 20.93 0.51 -10.69
C PRO A 217 19.98 1.69 -10.54
N ASP A 218 18.97 1.76 -11.40
CA ASP A 218 18.02 2.88 -11.45
C ASP A 218 17.34 3.12 -10.07
N TYR A 219 16.82 2.08 -9.43
CA TYR A 219 16.21 2.14 -8.07
C TYR A 219 17.17 2.60 -6.93
N GLN A 220 18.47 2.80 -7.21
CA GLN A 220 19.46 3.32 -6.26
C GLN A 220 20.14 4.61 -6.75
N ASP A 221 19.70 5.20 -7.87
CA ASP A 221 20.34 6.38 -8.47
C ASP A 221 19.40 7.58 -8.65
N THR A 222 19.58 8.56 -7.77
CA THR A 222 18.79 9.80 -7.77
C THR A 222 18.85 10.66 -9.06
N ASP A 223 19.68 10.31 -10.05
CA ASP A 223 19.87 10.96 -11.38
C ASP A 223 20.20 9.86 -12.43
N ASP A 224 19.25 8.96 -12.65
CA ASP A 224 19.32 7.73 -13.47
C ASP A 224 19.87 7.89 -14.89
N ASP A 225 19.70 9.05 -15.49
CA ASP A 225 20.16 9.35 -16.85
C ASP A 225 21.42 10.25 -16.87
N ASN A 226 21.84 10.71 -15.69
CA ASN A 226 23.01 11.54 -15.39
C ASN A 226 23.05 12.83 -16.23
N ASP A 227 21.90 13.44 -16.52
CA ASP A 227 21.80 14.73 -17.19
C ASP A 227 22.10 15.92 -16.26
N GLY A 228 22.06 15.67 -14.94
CA GLY A 228 22.33 16.64 -13.88
C GLY A 228 21.08 17.29 -13.28
N ILE A 229 19.91 16.66 -13.43
CA ILE A 229 18.65 16.96 -12.75
C ILE A 229 18.25 15.68 -12.01
N ASP A 230 18.09 15.76 -10.68
CA ASP A 230 17.65 14.61 -9.90
C ASP A 230 16.28 14.10 -10.43
N THR A 231 16.05 12.79 -10.54
CA THR A 231 14.83 12.16 -11.11
C THR A 231 13.55 12.77 -10.53
N MET A 232 13.55 13.05 -9.22
CA MET A 232 12.43 13.69 -8.52
C MET A 232 12.04 15.09 -9.05
N ASP A 233 13.01 15.79 -9.62
CA ASP A 233 12.95 17.17 -10.08
C ASP A 233 12.86 17.27 -11.61
N GLU A 234 12.92 16.16 -12.32
CA GLU A 234 12.73 16.08 -13.76
C GLU A 234 11.29 16.41 -14.13
N GLY A 235 11.10 17.26 -15.13
CA GLY A 235 9.77 17.67 -15.53
C GLY A 235 9.72 18.46 -16.83
N PRO A 236 8.54 18.63 -17.44
CA PRO A 236 8.45 19.19 -18.78
C PRO A 236 8.95 20.64 -18.84
N GLY A 237 10.11 20.85 -19.46
CA GLY A 237 10.63 22.16 -19.87
C GLY A 237 11.73 22.77 -19.01
N ASP A 238 12.39 21.97 -18.19
CA ASP A 238 13.68 22.25 -17.54
C ASP A 238 14.85 22.36 -18.54
N GLY A 239 14.77 21.71 -19.70
CA GLY A 239 15.77 21.76 -20.75
C GLY A 239 16.38 20.42 -21.13
N ASP A 240 15.89 19.33 -20.54
CA ASP A 240 16.30 17.96 -20.85
C ASP A 240 15.75 17.46 -22.23
N PRO A 241 16.59 16.85 -23.09
CA PRO A 241 16.18 16.13 -24.30
C PRO A 241 15.74 14.65 -24.14
N THR A 242 15.85 13.99 -22.98
CA THR A 242 15.49 12.59 -22.72
C THR A 242 14.16 12.48 -21.96
N THR A 243 13.04 12.68 -22.67
CA THR A 243 11.68 12.71 -22.08
C THR A 243 11.11 11.33 -21.70
N ASN A 244 11.86 10.46 -21.03
CA ASN A 244 11.39 9.11 -20.69
C ASN A 244 10.99 8.96 -19.20
N ASP A 245 11.26 9.97 -18.39
CA ASP A 245 11.12 10.02 -16.93
C ASP A 245 10.38 11.31 -16.47
N ALA A 246 9.68 11.16 -15.35
CA ALA A 246 9.08 12.19 -14.48
C ALA A 246 8.29 13.39 -15.07
N LEU A 247 7.46 13.21 -16.10
CA LEU A 247 6.52 14.28 -16.52
C LEU A 247 5.52 14.64 -15.38
N ASP A 248 5.58 15.73 -14.59
CA ASP A 248 4.46 16.15 -13.67
C ASP A 248 3.64 17.32 -14.27
N THR A 249 2.63 17.00 -15.08
CA THR A 249 1.78 17.95 -15.81
C THR A 249 0.93 18.83 -14.88
N ASN A 250 0.66 18.42 -13.63
CA ASN A 250 -0.28 19.13 -12.76
C ASN A 250 0.33 19.76 -11.49
N GLY A 251 1.62 19.50 -11.22
CA GLY A 251 2.43 20.13 -10.19
C GLY A 251 2.03 19.74 -8.77
N ASN A 252 1.53 18.52 -8.58
CA ASN A 252 1.14 17.98 -7.27
C ASN A 252 2.25 17.14 -6.62
N GLY A 253 3.38 16.94 -7.29
CA GLY A 253 4.49 16.12 -6.80
C GLY A 253 4.26 14.62 -6.95
N ILE A 254 3.43 14.20 -7.92
CA ILE A 254 3.28 12.81 -8.37
C ILE A 254 3.55 12.82 -9.89
N PRO A 255 4.53 12.04 -10.39
CA PRO A 255 4.78 11.94 -11.83
C PRO A 255 3.55 11.48 -12.63
N ASP A 256 3.41 11.92 -13.88
CA ASP A 256 2.24 11.71 -14.73
C ASP A 256 1.91 10.22 -14.95
N TYR A 257 2.91 9.34 -14.90
CA TYR A 257 2.72 7.90 -15.05
C TYR A 257 2.12 7.26 -13.78
N LEU A 258 2.30 7.86 -12.60
CA LEU A 258 1.66 7.48 -11.32
C LEU A 258 0.39 8.30 -11.03
N ASP A 259 0.19 9.39 -11.74
CA ASP A 259 -0.93 10.29 -11.56
C ASP A 259 -2.12 9.95 -12.48
N SER A 260 -3.08 9.22 -11.94
CA SER A 260 -4.34 8.91 -12.63
C SER A 260 -5.19 10.13 -13.04
N ASP A 261 -4.86 11.33 -12.56
CA ASP A 261 -5.50 12.61 -12.86
C ASP A 261 -4.79 13.43 -13.97
N THR A 262 -3.83 12.84 -14.70
CA THR A 262 -3.07 13.45 -15.83
C THR A 262 -3.86 13.99 -17.01
N ASN A 263 -5.18 13.89 -16.97
CA ASN A 263 -6.03 14.78 -17.75
C ASN A 263 -7.26 15.15 -16.93
N PRO A 264 -7.19 16.14 -16.03
CA PRO A 264 -8.12 16.26 -14.92
C PRO A 264 -9.52 16.30 -15.49
N CYS A 265 -10.33 15.33 -15.08
CA CYS A 265 -11.63 15.08 -15.67
C CYS A 265 -12.43 16.37 -15.88
N GLY A 266 -13.04 16.54 -17.06
CA GLY A 266 -13.64 17.81 -17.43
C GLY A 266 -12.71 18.83 -18.09
N THR A 267 -11.54 18.43 -18.60
CA THR A 267 -10.62 19.34 -19.30
C THR A 267 -11.07 19.57 -20.75
N PRO A 268 -11.39 20.82 -21.14
CA PRO A 268 -11.94 21.13 -22.45
C PRO A 268 -10.87 21.42 -23.50
N TYR A 269 -11.09 20.90 -24.70
CA TYR A 269 -10.27 21.17 -25.88
C TYR A 269 -10.84 22.42 -26.57
N ASN A 270 -10.14 23.54 -26.44
CA ASN A 270 -10.70 24.87 -26.70
C ASN A 270 -10.81 25.27 -28.20
N ILE A 271 -10.66 24.31 -29.11
CA ILE A 271 -10.78 24.50 -30.55
C ILE A 271 -11.86 23.56 -31.09
N LEU A 272 -12.79 24.12 -31.87
CA LEU A 272 -13.84 23.38 -32.58
C LEU A 272 -13.80 23.73 -34.07
N THR A 273 -13.59 22.75 -34.93
CA THR A 273 -13.63 22.84 -36.41
C THR A 273 -14.75 21.97 -36.97
N PRO A 274 -16.03 22.40 -36.90
CA PRO A 274 -17.14 21.57 -37.30
C PRO A 274 -17.35 21.64 -38.83
N ASP A 275 -16.47 20.95 -39.56
CA ASP A 275 -16.43 20.85 -41.03
C ASP A 275 -16.69 19.44 -41.58
N GLY A 276 -16.74 18.43 -40.70
CA GLY A 276 -17.11 17.05 -41.02
C GLY A 276 -15.96 16.18 -41.51
N ASP A 277 -14.71 16.55 -41.24
CA ASP A 277 -13.53 15.74 -41.55
C ASP A 277 -13.20 14.68 -40.48
N GLY A 278 -13.86 14.74 -39.31
CA GLY A 278 -13.64 13.86 -38.17
C GLY A 278 -12.77 14.46 -37.06
N ASP A 279 -12.05 15.55 -37.34
CA ASP A 279 -11.09 16.16 -36.42
C ASP A 279 -11.67 17.44 -35.78
N ASN A 280 -11.72 17.49 -34.45
CA ASN A 280 -12.28 18.59 -33.66
C ASN A 280 -13.70 19.03 -34.11
N ASP A 281 -14.49 18.12 -34.67
CA ASP A 281 -15.91 18.33 -35.04
C ASP A 281 -16.84 18.46 -33.82
N VAL A 282 -16.32 18.11 -32.65
CA VAL A 282 -16.99 18.11 -31.35
C VAL A 282 -16.18 18.93 -30.37
N PHE A 283 -16.84 19.71 -29.52
CA PHE A 283 -16.20 20.29 -28.34
C PHE A 283 -15.90 19.16 -27.34
N TYR A 284 -14.70 18.61 -27.45
CA TYR A 284 -14.27 17.47 -26.65
C TYR A 284 -13.89 17.90 -25.23
N ILE A 285 -14.32 17.12 -24.25
CA ILE A 285 -14.00 17.33 -22.83
C ILE A 285 -13.52 15.99 -22.25
N SER A 286 -12.33 15.96 -21.65
CA SER A 286 -11.71 14.73 -21.14
C SER A 286 -12.64 14.00 -20.16
N CYS A 287 -12.73 12.66 -20.32
CA CYS A 287 -13.44 11.67 -19.48
C CYS A 287 -14.92 11.98 -19.12
N ILE A 288 -15.55 13.02 -19.66
CA ILE A 288 -16.90 13.46 -19.24
C ILE A 288 -17.98 12.38 -19.50
N ASP A 289 -17.65 11.39 -20.33
CA ASP A 289 -18.45 10.22 -20.68
C ASP A 289 -18.48 9.15 -19.57
N SER A 290 -17.59 9.22 -18.59
CA SER A 290 -17.46 8.25 -17.50
C SER A 290 -18.71 8.18 -16.63
N LEU A 291 -18.94 7.00 -16.04
CA LEU A 291 -20.15 6.72 -15.23
C LEU A 291 -20.29 7.66 -14.03
N GLU A 292 -19.19 8.20 -13.51
CA GLU A 292 -19.16 9.16 -12.42
C GLU A 292 -19.77 10.51 -12.78
N TYR A 293 -19.61 10.94 -14.04
CA TYR A 293 -20.02 12.27 -14.51
C TYR A 293 -21.38 12.25 -15.24
N GLN A 294 -22.21 11.22 -15.08
CA GLN A 294 -23.53 11.14 -15.73
C GLN A 294 -24.47 12.31 -15.39
N ASN A 295 -24.24 12.98 -14.26
CA ASN A 295 -25.02 14.14 -13.82
C ASN A 295 -24.42 15.49 -14.24
N ASN A 296 -23.39 15.50 -15.10
CA ASN A 296 -22.73 16.72 -15.55
C ASN A 296 -23.68 17.68 -16.29
N SER A 297 -23.27 18.95 -16.42
CA SER A 297 -23.92 19.90 -17.32
C SER A 297 -22.90 20.82 -18.00
N VAL A 298 -23.16 21.09 -19.28
CA VAL A 298 -22.33 22.00 -20.10
C VAL A 298 -23.21 23.10 -20.65
N GLU A 299 -22.83 24.35 -20.41
CA GLU A 299 -23.51 25.54 -20.93
C GLU A 299 -22.51 26.43 -21.69
N ILE A 300 -22.86 26.81 -22.91
CA ILE A 300 -22.01 27.64 -23.80
C ILE A 300 -22.75 28.93 -24.14
N PHE A 301 -22.02 30.03 -24.06
CA PHE A 301 -22.48 31.39 -24.22
C PHE A 301 -21.77 32.08 -25.38
N ASN A 302 -22.49 32.94 -26.09
CA ASN A 302 -21.85 33.90 -26.99
C ASN A 302 -21.22 35.06 -26.21
N ARG A 303 -20.44 35.91 -26.89
CA ARG A 303 -19.79 37.10 -26.31
C ARG A 303 -20.69 38.11 -25.59
N TRP A 304 -22.01 38.00 -25.76
CA TRP A 304 -22.99 38.87 -25.10
C TRP A 304 -23.64 38.19 -23.89
N GLY A 305 -23.17 37.01 -23.49
CA GLY A 305 -23.70 36.25 -22.36
C GLY A 305 -25.01 35.52 -22.65
N ASN A 306 -25.44 35.40 -23.91
CA ASN A 306 -26.62 34.59 -24.22
C ASN A 306 -26.21 33.14 -24.41
N THR A 307 -26.92 32.23 -23.75
CA THR A 307 -26.81 30.79 -23.96
C THR A 307 -27.08 30.45 -25.43
N VAL A 308 -26.13 29.73 -26.04
CA VAL A 308 -26.25 29.17 -27.39
C VAL A 308 -26.35 27.66 -27.34
N TYR A 309 -25.77 27.02 -26.33
CA TYR A 309 -25.91 25.60 -26.10
C TYR A 309 -26.06 25.30 -24.61
N LYS A 310 -26.92 24.35 -24.27
CA LYS A 310 -27.04 23.80 -22.92
C LYS A 310 -27.39 22.32 -23.01
N ALA A 311 -26.71 21.50 -22.20
CA ALA A 311 -27.01 20.10 -22.04
C ALA A 311 -26.79 19.64 -20.59
N SER A 312 -27.50 18.58 -20.21
CA SER A 312 -27.27 17.79 -19.00
C SER A 312 -26.93 16.37 -19.43
N GLY A 313 -25.97 15.73 -18.77
CA GLY A 313 -25.38 14.47 -19.21
C GLY A 313 -24.67 14.63 -20.55
N TYR A 314 -23.81 15.65 -20.67
CA TYR A 314 -22.98 15.83 -21.86
C TYR A 314 -22.09 14.61 -22.03
N ASN A 315 -22.03 14.11 -23.26
CA ASN A 315 -21.09 13.08 -23.65
C ASN A 315 -20.47 13.47 -24.99
N ASN A 316 -19.20 13.12 -25.23
CA ASN A 316 -18.44 13.48 -26.44
C ASN A 316 -19.01 12.80 -27.71
N GLU A 317 -20.08 12.01 -27.58
CA GLU A 317 -20.73 11.25 -28.65
C GLU A 317 -22.07 11.87 -29.05
N ASP A 318 -23.15 11.51 -28.35
CA ASP A 318 -24.55 11.77 -28.66
C ASP A 318 -25.04 13.14 -28.19
N VAL A 319 -24.61 13.57 -27.01
CA VAL A 319 -25.01 14.79 -26.31
C VAL A 319 -23.84 15.76 -26.32
N ALA A 320 -23.34 16.04 -27.52
CA ALA A 320 -22.14 16.82 -27.73
C ALA A 320 -22.41 18.15 -28.47
N PHE A 321 -21.59 19.16 -28.22
CA PHE A 321 -21.68 20.45 -28.91
C PHE A 321 -20.86 20.42 -30.21
N ARG A 322 -21.57 20.53 -31.33
CA ARG A 322 -21.01 20.47 -32.71
C ARG A 322 -21.08 21.83 -33.42
N GLY A 323 -21.08 22.93 -32.66
CA GLY A 323 -21.19 24.28 -33.21
C GLY A 323 -22.59 24.62 -33.74
N ILE A 324 -23.62 23.94 -33.23
CA ILE A 324 -25.05 24.15 -33.54
C ILE A 324 -25.76 24.59 -32.27
N SER A 325 -26.55 25.67 -32.38
CA SER A 325 -27.24 26.25 -31.22
C SER A 325 -28.51 25.48 -30.85
N ASN A 326 -28.69 25.13 -29.57
CA ASN A 326 -29.95 24.64 -29.00
C ASN A 326 -30.57 25.61 -27.95
N GLY A 327 -29.90 26.73 -27.65
CA GLY A 327 -30.21 27.60 -26.51
C GLY A 327 -31.28 28.68 -26.72
N ARG A 328 -32.00 28.72 -27.87
CA ARG A 328 -33.03 29.74 -28.13
C ARG A 328 -34.35 29.16 -28.62
N ALA A 329 -35.42 29.40 -27.87
CA ALA A 329 -36.81 29.01 -28.18
C ALA A 329 -37.41 29.62 -29.48
N ASN A 330 -36.71 30.54 -30.16
CA ASN A 330 -37.19 31.26 -31.35
C ASN A 330 -36.19 31.24 -32.53
N ILE A 331 -35.17 30.37 -32.48
CA ILE A 331 -34.27 30.12 -33.59
C ILE A 331 -34.42 28.64 -33.94
N ASN A 332 -34.60 28.33 -35.23
CA ASN A 332 -34.66 26.95 -35.70
C ASN A 332 -33.49 26.14 -35.11
N VAL A 333 -33.75 24.92 -34.66
CA VAL A 333 -32.84 24.03 -33.91
C VAL A 333 -31.60 23.58 -34.74
N ASP A 334 -31.38 24.20 -35.91
CA ASP A 334 -30.36 23.84 -36.89
C ASP A 334 -29.44 25.02 -37.30
N GLU A 335 -29.45 26.15 -36.57
CA GLU A 335 -28.59 27.28 -36.93
C GLU A 335 -27.14 27.05 -36.48
N LYS A 336 -26.31 26.70 -37.46
CA LYS A 336 -24.86 26.70 -37.39
C LYS A 336 -24.32 28.04 -36.87
N LEU A 337 -23.63 28.01 -35.73
CA LEU A 337 -23.05 29.20 -35.10
C LEU A 337 -21.87 29.76 -35.92
N PRO A 338 -21.69 31.09 -36.00
CA PRO A 338 -20.57 31.70 -36.73
C PRO A 338 -19.21 31.42 -36.05
N SER A 339 -18.12 31.51 -36.83
CA SER A 339 -16.76 31.43 -36.28
C SER A 339 -16.49 32.58 -35.31
N GLY A 340 -15.75 32.28 -34.24
CA GLY A 340 -15.42 33.24 -33.19
C GLY A 340 -15.30 32.62 -31.80
N THR A 341 -15.02 33.47 -30.81
CA THR A 341 -14.87 33.06 -29.41
C THR A 341 -16.22 32.98 -28.70
N TYR A 342 -16.43 31.86 -28.03
CA TYR A 342 -17.53 31.53 -27.13
C TYR A 342 -16.97 31.28 -25.73
N TYR A 343 -17.85 31.19 -24.75
CA TYR A 343 -17.48 30.94 -23.36
C TYR A 343 -18.27 29.75 -22.84
N TYR A 344 -17.69 28.94 -21.97
CA TYR A 344 -18.36 27.78 -21.40
C TYR A 344 -18.37 27.81 -19.88
N VAL A 345 -19.32 27.08 -19.32
CA VAL A 345 -19.37 26.62 -17.93
C VAL A 345 -19.60 25.11 -17.97
N ILE A 346 -18.72 24.35 -17.32
CA ILE A 346 -18.78 22.90 -17.20
C ILE A 346 -18.93 22.58 -15.71
N ASP A 347 -20.02 21.93 -15.34
CA ASP A 347 -20.27 21.40 -14.00
C ASP A 347 -20.24 19.87 -14.10
N LEU A 348 -19.32 19.22 -13.40
CA LEU A 348 -19.13 17.77 -13.47
C LEU A 348 -20.20 16.99 -12.69
N GLY A 349 -20.97 17.65 -11.81
CA GLY A 349 -22.00 17.00 -11.01
C GLY A 349 -21.48 16.14 -9.85
N ASP A 350 -20.17 16.16 -9.61
CA ASP A 350 -19.43 15.53 -8.50
C ASP A 350 -19.35 16.43 -7.25
N GLY A 351 -19.79 17.69 -7.36
CA GLY A 351 -19.71 18.70 -6.29
C GLY A 351 -18.46 19.59 -6.36
N SER A 352 -17.58 19.37 -7.34
CA SER A 352 -16.45 20.25 -7.65
C SER A 352 -16.92 21.63 -8.13
N LYS A 353 -16.01 22.61 -8.14
CA LYS A 353 -16.34 23.95 -8.65
C LYS A 353 -16.49 23.90 -10.17
N PRO A 354 -17.54 24.50 -10.76
CA PRO A 354 -17.70 24.54 -12.20
C PRO A 354 -16.49 25.16 -12.91
N LYS A 355 -15.98 24.47 -13.92
CA LYS A 355 -14.89 24.94 -14.79
C LYS A 355 -15.44 25.95 -15.78
N VAL A 356 -14.74 27.06 -15.97
CA VAL A 356 -15.16 28.14 -16.88
C VAL A 356 -14.00 28.54 -17.80
N GLY A 357 -14.31 28.89 -19.04
CA GLY A 357 -13.28 29.28 -19.99
C GLY A 357 -13.84 29.71 -21.34
N TRP A 358 -13.03 29.55 -22.38
CA TRP A 358 -13.35 30.01 -23.73
C TRP A 358 -13.20 28.89 -24.74
N LEU A 359 -14.05 28.91 -25.76
CA LEU A 359 -14.04 27.98 -26.89
C LEU A 359 -13.95 28.78 -28.18
N TYR A 360 -13.01 28.45 -29.06
CA TYR A 360 -12.92 29.06 -30.38
C TYR A 360 -13.51 28.14 -31.45
N ILE A 361 -14.55 28.64 -32.13
CA ILE A 361 -15.12 27.95 -33.29
C ILE A 361 -14.45 28.49 -34.55
N ASN A 362 -13.84 27.61 -35.32
CA ASN A 362 -13.29 27.89 -36.64
C ASN A 362 -14.02 27.05 -37.71
N ARG A 363 -14.23 27.59 -38.91
CA ARG A 363 -14.94 26.90 -39.99
C ARG A 363 -14.37 27.25 -41.34
#